data_AF-A0A7C5KI26-F1
#
_entry.id   AF-A0A7C5KI26-F1
#
_cell.length_a   1.000
_cell.length_b   1.000
_cell.length_c   1.000
_cell.angle_alpha   90.00
_cell.angle_beta   90.00
_cell.angle_gamma   90.00
#
_symmetry.space_group_name_H-M   'P 1'
#
loop_
_entity.id
_entity.type
_entity.pdbx_description
1 polymer ?
#
loop_
_entity_poly.entity_id
_entity_poly.type
_entity_poly.pdbx_seq_one_letter_code
_entity_poly.pdbx_strand_id
1 'polypeptide(L)' 'MQNRLINWFRYASPPSFYPLAGRLAPIFWVLAAILIGIGLYMSFFVAPVDYKQGDGYRIIFI' A
#
# COMPACT_ATOMS: atom_id res chain seq x y z
N MET A 1 13.92 -4.14 -36.66
CA MET A 1 13.92 -3.88 -35.20
C MET A 1 12.93 -4.82 -34.55
N GLN A 2 13.39 -5.80 -33.76
CA GLN A 2 12.48 -6.74 -33.11
C GLN A 2 11.91 -6.08 -31.86
N ASN A 3 10.66 -5.62 -31.94
CA ASN A 3 9.93 -5.12 -30.78
C ASN A 3 9.80 -6.26 -29.78
N ARG A 4 10.62 -6.25 -28.72
CA ARG A 4 10.41 -7.10 -27.54
C ARG A 4 9.21 -6.58 -26.76
N LEU A 5 8.00 -6.81 -27.27
CA LEU A 5 6.80 -6.58 -26.48
C LEU A 5 6.76 -7.64 -25.38
N ILE A 6 6.64 -7.17 -24.14
CA ILE A 6 6.45 -8.04 -22.99
C ILE A 6 5.12 -8.79 -23.19
N ASN A 7 5.16 -10.12 -23.19
CA ASN A 7 3.96 -10.94 -23.29
C ASN A 7 3.23 -10.98 -21.93
N TRP A 8 2.47 -9.93 -21.63
CA TRP A 8 1.71 -9.79 -20.39
C TRP A 8 0.69 -10.93 -20.18
N PHE A 9 0.12 -11.46 -21.26
CA PHE A 9 -0.83 -12.58 -21.20
C PHE A 9 -0.23 -13.87 -20.66
N ARG A 10 1.10 -13.98 -20.59
CA ARG A 10 1.77 -15.10 -19.93
C ARG A 10 1.32 -15.27 -18.47
N TYR A 11 0.98 -14.20 -17.77
CA TYR A 11 0.51 -14.25 -16.38
C TYR A 11 -1.00 -14.40 -16.23
N ALA A 12 -1.75 -14.57 -17.33
CA ALA A 12 -3.20 -14.76 -17.27
C ALA A 12 -3.59 -16.15 -16.73
N SER A 13 -2.69 -17.14 -16.80
CA SER A 13 -2.95 -18.47 -16.25
C SER A 13 -2.51 -18.59 -14.78
N PRO A 14 -3.30 -19.24 -13.89
CA PRO A 14 -2.93 -19.39 -12.49
C PRO A 14 -1.54 -20.03 -12.25
N PRO A 15 -1.13 -21.11 -12.95
CA PRO A 15 0.18 -21.74 -12.72
C PRO A 15 1.37 -20.81 -13.00
N SER A 16 1.24 -19.93 -13.98
CA SER A 16 2.28 -18.95 -14.31
C SER A 16 2.31 -17.73 -13.39
N PHE A 17 1.19 -17.37 -12.77
CA PHE A 17 1.08 -16.17 -11.94
C PHE A 17 1.41 -16.42 -10.47
N TYR A 18 1.01 -17.57 -9.92
CA TYR A 18 1.14 -17.84 -8.48
C TYR A 18 2.58 -17.75 -7.94
N PRO A 19 3.62 -18.22 -8.66
CA PRO A 19 5.00 -18.04 -8.21
C PRO A 19 5.43 -16.57 -8.17
N LEU A 20 4.93 -15.75 -9.10
CA LEU A 20 5.19 -14.31 -9.13
C LEU A 20 4.46 -13.62 -7.96
N ALA A 21 3.17 -13.91 -7.82
CA ALA A 21 2.35 -13.37 -6.73
C ALA A 21 2.92 -13.73 -5.35
N GLY A 22 3.36 -14.97 -5.16
CA GLY A 22 3.98 -15.42 -3.90
C GLY A 22 5.28 -14.69 -3.57
N ARG A 23 6.08 -14.29 -4.57
CA ARG A 23 7.29 -13.48 -4.36
C ARG A 23 6.98 -12.01 -4.09
N LEU A 24 5.94 -11.46 -4.71
CA LEU A 24 5.54 -10.06 -4.54
C LEU A 24 4.72 -9.83 -3.26
N ALA A 25 3.97 -10.85 -2.80
CA ALA A 25 3.15 -10.78 -1.60
C ALA A 25 3.90 -10.24 -0.36
N PRO A 26 5.10 -10.74 0.03
CA PRO A 26 5.82 -10.19 1.18
C PRO A 26 6.25 -8.74 0.97
N ILE A 27 6.62 -8.35 -0.25
CA ILE A 27 7.01 -6.97 -0.58
C ILE A 27 5.81 -6.04 -0.41
N PHE A 28 4.65 -6.43 -0.92
CA PHE A 28 3.42 -5.64 -0.74
C PHE A 28 2.97 -5.59 0.72
N TRP A 29 3.19 -6.64 1.49
CA TRP A 29 2.96 -6.61 2.94
C TRP A 29 3.84 -5.58 3.65
N VAL A 30 5.14 -5.54 3.31
CA VAL A 30 6.06 -4.55 3.87
C VAL A 30 5.65 -3.13 3.47
N LEU A 31 5.34 -2.91 2.19
CA LEU A 31 4.89 -1.61 1.72
C LEU A 31 3.58 -1.18 2.40
N ALA A 32 2.62 -2.09 2.55
CA ALA A 32 1.38 -1.84 3.25
C ALA A 32 1.63 -1.46 4.72
N ALA A 33 2.49 -2.20 5.43
CA ALA A 33 2.84 -1.88 6.81
C ALA A 33 3.51 -0.49 6.94
N ILE A 34 4.40 -0.13 6.01
CA ILE A 34 5.02 1.20 5.97
C ILE A 34 3.98 2.29 5.74
N LEU A 35 3.09 2.11 4.75
CA LEU A 35 2.02 3.07 4.44
C LEU A 35 1.07 3.27 5.61
N ILE A 36 0.69 2.19 6.29
CA ILE A 36 -0.12 2.26 7.52
C ILE A 36 0.63 3.03 8.60
N GLY A 37 1.91 2.73 8.84
CA GLY A 37 2.73 3.44 9.81
C GLY A 37 2.82 4.95 9.53
N ILE A 38 3.00 5.32 8.26
CA ILE A 38 3.00 6.73 7.82
C ILE A 38 1.63 7.38 8.06
N GLY A 39 0.53 6.70 7.69
CA GLY A 39 -0.82 7.19 7.91
C GLY A 39 -1.10 7.43 9.39
N LEU A 40 -0.79 6.46 10.26
CA LEU A 40 -0.94 6.60 11.70
C LEU A 40 -0.12 7.77 12.25
N TYR A 41 1.13 7.95 11.81
CA TYR A 41 1.94 9.09 12.22
C TYR A 41 1.31 10.42 11.80
N MET A 42 0.82 10.52 10.56
CA MET A 42 0.14 11.72 10.09
C MET A 42 -1.10 12.02 10.92
N SER A 43 -1.94 11.02 11.19
CA SER A 43 -3.19 11.22 11.92
C SER A 43 -2.96 11.59 13.38
N PHE A 44 -2.06 10.90 14.10
CA PHE A 44 -1.85 11.16 15.53
C PHE A 44 -1.00 12.40 15.83
N PHE A 45 -0.03 12.74 14.98
CA PHE A 45 0.97 13.77 15.32
C PHE A 45 0.94 15.00 14.43
N VAL A 46 0.64 14.83 13.13
CA VAL A 46 0.71 15.93 12.16
C VAL A 46 -0.64 16.63 12.00
N ALA A 47 -1.75 15.89 12.08
CA ALA A 47 -3.08 16.46 11.94
C ALA A 47 -3.30 17.59 12.96
N PRO A 48 -3.81 18.76 12.55
CA PRO A 48 -4.07 19.85 13.47
C PRO A 48 -5.14 19.44 14.49
N VAL A 49 -5.04 19.97 15.70
CA VAL A 49 -6.10 19.81 16.70
C VAL A 49 -7.25 20.74 16.35
N ASP A 50 -8.49 20.27 16.52
CA ASP A 50 -9.65 21.13 16.33
C ASP A 50 -9.92 21.96 17.58
N TYR A 51 -10.42 23.17 17.40
CA TYR A 51 -10.68 24.11 18.49
C TYR A 51 -11.78 23.64 19.47
N LYS A 52 -12.76 22.86 18.98
CA LYS A 52 -13.89 22.38 19.79
C LYS A 52 -13.64 20.98 20.36
N GLN A 53 -13.02 20.12 19.56
CA GLN A 53 -12.85 18.71 19.90
C GLN A 53 -11.44 18.37 20.43
N GLY A 54 -10.49 19.32 20.36
CA GLY A 54 -9.13 19.14 20.86
C GLY A 54 -8.38 18.02 20.13
N ASP A 55 -7.57 17.27 20.87
CA ASP A 55 -6.81 16.12 20.34
C ASP A 55 -7.70 14.99 19.81
N GLY A 56 -8.93 14.86 20.33
CA GLY A 56 -9.86 13.82 19.88
C GLY A 56 -10.28 13.96 18.42
N TYR A 57 -10.09 15.14 17.81
CA TYR A 57 -10.35 15.37 16.38
C TYR A 57 -9.46 14.50 15.49
N ARG A 58 -8.23 14.23 15.92
CA ARG A 58 -7.22 13.51 15.15
C ARG A 58 -7.63 12.07 14.79
N ILE A 59 -8.52 11.48 15.58
CA ILE A 59 -8.96 10.08 15.42
C ILE A 59 -9.76 9.87 14.13
N ILE A 60 -10.43 10.90 13.59
CA ILE A 60 -11.22 10.76 12.35
C ILE A 60 -10.36 10.52 11.11
N PHE A 61 -9.05 10.76 11.20
CA PHE A 61 -8.10 10.58 10.11
C PHE A 61 -7.40 9.21 10.16
N ILE A 62 -7.72 8.37 11.13
CA ILE A 62 -7.21 6.99 11.26
C ILE A 62 -8.14 6.05 10.50
#